data_AF-A0A2J4Z181-F1
#
_entry.id   AF-A0A2J4Z181-F1
#
_cell.length_a   1.000
_cell.length_b   1.000
_cell.length_c   1.000
_cell.angle_alpha   90.00
_cell.angle_beta   90.00
_cell.angle_gamma   90.00
#
_symmetry.space_group_name_H-M   'P 1'
#
loop_
_entity.id
_entity.type
_entity.pdbx_description
1 polymer ?
#
loop_
_entity_poly.entity_id
_entity_poly.type
_entity_poly.pdbx_seq_one_letter_code
_entity_poly.pdbx_strand_id
1 'polypeptide(L)'
;MAIWVDADACPNVIKDILFRAAERAQISLTLVANQPLRVPPSRFIRTLRVAQGFDVADNEIVRLCEPGDLVITADIPLAAEVLEKGGAALNPRGERYS
;
A
#
# COMPACT_ATOMS: atom_id res chain seq x y z
N MET A 1 1.35 13.03 -0.48
CA MET A 1 2.04 11.79 -0.86
C MET A 1 2.22 10.91 0.36
N ALA A 2 1.30 9.98 0.52
CA ALA A 2 1.40 8.80 1.36
C ALA A 2 1.71 7.57 0.50
N ILE A 3 2.17 6.49 1.14
CA ILE A 3 2.36 5.19 0.52
C ILE A 3 1.32 4.23 1.10
N TRP A 4 0.55 3.60 0.22
CA TRP A 4 -0.42 2.56 0.55
C TRP A 4 0.10 1.22 0.06
N VAL A 5 -0.12 0.16 0.84
CA VAL A 5 0.32 -1.19 0.48
C VAL A 5 -0.86 -2.13 0.62
N ASP A 6 -1.24 -2.80 -0.47
CA ASP A 6 -2.00 -4.05 -0.36
C ASP A 6 -1.08 -5.08 0.31
N ALA A 7 -1.32 -5.33 1.58
CA ALA A 7 -0.46 -6.16 2.40
C ALA A 7 -0.94 -7.62 2.49
N ASP A 8 -2.09 -7.97 1.90
CA ASP A 8 -2.58 -9.35 1.87
C ASP A 8 -1.74 -10.21 0.90
N ALA A 9 -1.33 -9.64 -0.25
CA ALA A 9 -0.49 -10.32 -1.23
C ALA A 9 0.99 -9.87 -1.24
N CYS A 10 1.37 -8.81 -0.52
CA CYS A 10 2.72 -8.26 -0.57
C CYS A 10 3.76 -9.13 0.18
N PRO A 11 4.88 -9.56 -0.46
CA PRO A 11 5.91 -10.35 0.18
C PRO A 11 6.57 -9.64 1.37
N ASN A 12 6.90 -10.38 2.43
CA ASN A 12 7.51 -9.81 3.65
C ASN A 12 8.82 -9.04 3.37
N VAL A 13 9.65 -9.53 2.44
CA VAL A 13 10.89 -8.83 2.05
C VAL A 13 10.60 -7.43 1.47
N ILE A 14 9.49 -7.28 0.74
CA ILE A 14 9.09 -5.99 0.16
C ILE A 14 8.57 -5.07 1.27
N LYS A 15 7.79 -5.59 2.21
CA LYS A 15 7.35 -4.85 3.41
C LYS A 15 8.56 -4.30 4.19
N ASP A 16 9.59 -5.12 4.42
CA ASP A 16 10.81 -4.69 5.12
C ASP A 16 11.57 -3.58 4.38
N ILE A 17 11.65 -3.66 3.05
CA ILE A 17 12.24 -2.61 2.21
C ILE A 17 11.42 -1.32 2.34
N LEU A 18 10.09 -1.41 2.27
CA LEU A 18 9.18 -0.27 2.41
C LEU A 18 9.28 0.37 3.79
N PHE A 19 9.42 -0.41 4.87
CA PHE A 19 9.62 0.12 6.23
C PHE A 19 10.88 1.00 6.30
N ARG A 20 12.00 0.50 5.77
CA ARG A 20 13.26 1.25 5.74
C ARG A 20 13.17 2.49 4.85
N ALA A 21 12.47 2.40 3.73
CA ALA A 21 12.28 3.52 2.81
C ALA A 21 11.39 4.62 3.42
N ALA A 22 10.27 4.23 4.04
CA ALA A 22 9.32 5.14 4.70
C ALA A 22 9.99 5.90 5.85
N GLU A 23 10.76 5.21 6.69
CA GLU A 23 11.53 5.83 7.78
C GLU A 23 12.55 6.83 7.25
N ARG A 24 13.37 6.42 6.28
CA ARG A 24 14.42 7.28 5.71
C ARG A 24 13.83 8.52 5.03
N ALA A 25 12.72 8.35 4.32
CA ALA A 25 12.07 9.44 3.60
C ALA A 25 11.10 10.24 4.48
N GLN A 26 10.81 9.78 5.71
CA GLN A 26 9.81 10.34 6.60
C GLN A 26 8.40 10.46 5.95
N ILE A 27 8.06 9.47 5.13
CA ILE A 27 6.78 9.39 4.41
C ILE A 27 5.87 8.40 5.11
N SER A 28 4.59 8.78 5.27
CA SER A 28 3.59 7.88 5.86
C SER A 28 3.36 6.66 4.97
N LEU A 29 3.52 5.47 5.55
CA LEU A 29 3.29 4.16 4.95
C LEU A 29 2.15 3.47 5.71
N THR A 30 1.06 3.15 5.01
CA THR A 30 -0.08 2.42 5.57
C THR A 30 -0.22 1.07 4.88
N LEU A 31 -0.16 0.00 5.67
CA LEU A 31 -0.39 -1.37 5.20
C LEU A 31 -1.85 -1.72 5.43
N VAL A 32 -2.57 -2.05 4.37
CA VAL A 32 -3.97 -2.45 4.41
C VAL A 32 -4.08 -3.95 4.24
N ALA A 33 -4.73 -4.63 5.19
CA ALA A 33 -4.87 -6.09 5.17
C ALA A 33 -6.11 -6.56 5.92
N ASN A 34 -6.66 -7.70 5.51
CA ASN A 34 -7.78 -8.35 6.20
C ASN A 34 -7.33 -9.16 7.45
N GLN A 35 -6.03 -9.23 7.69
CA GLN A 35 -5.42 -9.97 8.79
C GLN A 35 -4.47 -9.08 9.64
N PRO A 36 -4.19 -9.45 10.90
CA PRO A 36 -3.24 -8.73 11.73
C PRO A 36 -1.83 -8.76 11.13
N LEU A 37 -1.19 -7.60 11.04
CA LEU A 37 0.20 -7.45 10.60
C LEU A 37 1.09 -7.01 11.76
N ARG A 38 2.31 -7.55 11.83
CA ARG A 38 3.36 -7.03 12.70
C ARG A 38 4.19 -6.03 11.91
N VAL A 39 4.36 -4.83 12.47
CA VAL A 39 5.18 -3.76 11.90
C VAL A 39 6.14 -3.24 12.97
N PRO A 40 7.32 -2.71 12.59
CA PRO A 40 8.22 -2.08 13.55
C PRO A 40 7.59 -0.83 14.17
N PRO A 41 7.96 -0.47 15.42
CA PRO A 41 7.49 0.76 16.04
C PRO A 41 8.02 1.96 15.25
N SER A 42 7.10 2.80 14.76
CA SER A 42 7.41 3.93 13.88
C SER A 42 6.32 5.00 13.97
N ARG A 43 6.68 6.26 13.73
CA ARG A 43 5.71 7.35 13.54
C ARG A 43 5.14 7.39 12.10
N PHE A 44 5.84 6.75 11.17
CA PHE A 44 5.56 6.77 9.74
C PHE A 44 4.89 5.48 9.24
N ILE A 45 5.02 4.37 9.97
CA ILE A 45 4.44 3.08 9.57
C ILE A 45 3.18 2.79 10.37
N ARG A 46 2.09 2.49 9.67
CA ARG A 46 0.77 2.18 10.25
C ARG A 46 0.17 0.95 9.60
N THR A 47 -0.68 0.25 10.32
CA THR A 47 -1.52 -0.81 9.78
C THR A 47 -2.98 -0.37 9.82
N LEU A 48 -3.71 -0.64 8.74
CA LEU A 48 -5.15 -0.51 8.66
C LEU A 48 -5.73 -1.90 8.46
N ARG A 49 -6.38 -2.43 9.49
CA ARG A 49 -7.06 -3.72 9.40
C ARG A 49 -8.45 -3.51 8.85
N VAL A 50 -8.75 -4.19 7.75
CA VAL A 50 -10.09 -4.21 7.15
C VAL A 50 -10.83 -5.50 7.50
N ALA A 51 -12.14 -5.54 7.19
CA ALA A 51 -12.93 -6.75 7.32
C ALA A 51 -12.43 -7.84 6.34
N GLN A 52 -12.73 -9.10 6.65
CA GLN A 52 -12.53 -10.17 5.67
C GLN A 52 -13.56 -10.06 4.55
N GLY A 53 -13.09 -10.29 3.32
CA GLY A 53 -13.92 -10.26 2.13
C GLY A 53 -13.04 -10.08 0.89
N PHE A 54 -13.63 -10.34 -0.27
CA PHE A 54 -13.00 -10.09 -1.55
C PHE A 54 -12.90 -8.59 -1.79
N ASP A 55 -11.77 -8.12 -2.32
CA ASP A 55 -11.46 -6.72 -2.67
C ASP A 55 -11.65 -5.67 -1.54
N VAL A 56 -11.82 -6.08 -0.28
CA VAL A 56 -12.10 -5.11 0.80
C VAL A 56 -10.88 -4.21 1.04
N ALA A 57 -9.67 -4.77 0.99
CA ALA A 57 -8.44 -4.01 1.12
C ALA A 57 -8.26 -3.03 -0.05
N ASP A 58 -8.52 -3.50 -1.28
CA ASP A 58 -8.37 -2.73 -2.50
C ASP A 58 -9.34 -1.55 -2.52
N ASN A 59 -10.62 -1.80 -2.24
CA ASN A 59 -11.64 -0.77 -2.13
C ASN A 59 -11.30 0.28 -1.06
N GLU A 60 -10.75 -0.13 0.07
CA GLU A 60 -10.35 0.79 1.14
C GLU A 60 -9.13 1.63 0.76
N ILE A 61 -8.14 1.04 0.07
CA ILE A 61 -7.01 1.77 -0.51
C ILE A 61 -7.51 2.80 -1.51
N VAL A 62 -8.36 2.40 -2.48
CA VAL A 62 -8.91 3.31 -3.47
C VAL A 62 -9.69 4.41 -2.77
N ARG A 63 -10.52 4.09 -1.77
CA ARG A 63 -11.32 5.09 -1.04
C ARG A 63 -10.47 6.16 -0.34
N LEU A 64 -9.33 5.76 0.22
CA LEU A 64 -8.47 6.64 1.03
C LEU A 64 -7.32 7.26 0.23
N CYS A 65 -6.96 6.72 -0.93
CA CYS A 65 -5.88 7.27 -1.74
C CYS A 65 -6.30 8.58 -2.39
N GLU A 66 -5.38 9.53 -2.35
CA GLU A 66 -5.54 10.85 -2.96
C GLU A 66 -4.61 10.99 -4.18
N PRO A 67 -4.91 11.91 -5.12
CA PRO A 67 -4.01 12.19 -6.23
C PRO A 67 -2.58 12.49 -5.76
N GLY A 68 -1.58 11.88 -6.41
CA GLY A 68 -0.17 12.00 -6.04
C GLY A 68 0.29 11.09 -4.91
N ASP A 69 -0.57 10.22 -4.36
CA ASP A 69 -0.15 9.11 -3.50
C ASP A 69 0.44 7.96 -4.30
N LEU A 70 1.17 7.08 -3.62
CA LEU A 70 1.76 5.87 -4.18
C LEU A 70 1.09 4.63 -3.60
N VAL A 71 0.67 3.70 -4.44
CA VAL A 71 0.12 2.40 -4.05
C VAL A 71 1.06 1.29 -4.49
N ILE A 72 1.37 0.37 -3.58
CA ILE A 72 2.11 -0.85 -3.84
C ILE A 72 1.13 -2.01 -3.94
N THR A 73 0.96 -2.56 -5.12
CA THR A 73 0.02 -3.68 -5.37
C THR A 73 0.48 -4.57 -6.52
N ALA A 74 0.24 -5.88 -6.39
CA ALA A 74 0.38 -6.83 -7.51
C ALA A 74 -0.93 -6.97 -8.33
N ASP A 75 -2.03 -6.38 -7.84
CA ASP A 75 -3.34 -6.46 -8.47
C ASP A 75 -3.50 -5.37 -9.55
N ILE A 76 -3.84 -5.82 -10.76
CA ILE A 76 -3.94 -4.97 -11.95
C ILE A 76 -5.19 -4.09 -11.90
N PRO A 77 -6.40 -4.63 -11.58
CA PRO A 77 -7.58 -3.84 -11.29
C PRO A 77 -7.33 -2.70 -10.29
N LEU A 78 -6.80 -2.98 -9.10
CA LEU A 78 -6.48 -1.94 -8.12
C LEU A 78 -5.51 -0.89 -8.69
N ALA A 79 -4.45 -1.33 -9.39
CA ALA A 79 -3.49 -0.40 -9.99
C ALA A 79 -4.15 0.54 -11.01
N ALA A 80 -5.09 0.05 -11.81
CA ALA A 80 -5.84 0.84 -12.78
C ALA A 80 -6.69 1.93 -12.07
N GLU A 81 -7.45 1.56 -11.05
CA GLU A 81 -8.28 2.52 -10.29
C GLU A 81 -7.44 3.61 -9.61
N VAL A 82 -6.26 3.26 -9.10
CA VAL A 82 -5.31 4.22 -8.53
C VAL A 82 -4.81 5.21 -9.58
N LEU A 83 -4.47 4.74 -10.78
CA LEU A 83 -4.03 5.60 -11.88
C LEU A 83 -5.15 6.53 -12.36
N GLU A 84 -6.38 6.01 -12.47
CA GLU A 84 -7.57 6.80 -12.83
C GLU A 84 -7.83 7.93 -11.80
N LYS A 85 -7.55 7.68 -10.52
CA LYS A 85 -7.58 8.70 -9.46
C LYS A 85 -6.42 9.69 -9.47
N GLY A 86 -5.43 9.53 -10.36
CA GLY A 86 -4.24 10.37 -10.39
C GLY A 86 -3.18 10.01 -9.33
N GLY A 87 -3.29 8.83 -8.73
CA GLY A 87 -2.22 8.23 -7.93
C GLY A 87 -1.15 7.57 -8.81
N ALA A 88 -0.10 7.05 -8.19
CA ALA A 88 0.88 6.19 -8.81
C ALA A 88 0.73 4.77 -8.27
N ALA A 89 0.89 3.76 -9.13
CA ALA A 89 0.93 2.37 -8.72
C ALA A 89 2.27 1.72 -9.09
N LEU A 90 2.86 0.98 -8.15
CA LEU A 90 4.04 0.13 -8.34
C LEU A 90 3.72 -1.30 -7.95
N ASN A 91 4.27 -2.25 -8.71
CA ASN A 91 4.21 -3.65 -8.29
C ASN A 91 5.31 -3.98 -7.26
N PRO A 92 5.23 -5.13 -6.56
CA PRO A 92 6.25 -5.53 -5.60
C PRO A 92 7.66 -5.72 -6.17
N ARG A 93 7.82 -5.75 -7.51
CA ARG A 93 9.12 -5.77 -8.19
C ARG A 93 9.70 -4.37 -8.45
N GLY A 94 8.95 -3.32 -8.13
CA GLY A 94 9.34 -1.93 -8.35
C GLY A 94 9.04 -1.41 -9.75
N GLU A 95 8.26 -2.14 -10.55
CA GLU A 95 7.84 -1.70 -11.88
C GLU A 95 6.57 -0.85 -11.77
N ARG A 96 6.52 0.26 -12.52
CA ARG A 96 5.39 1.19 -12.52
C ARG A 96 4.34 0.77 -13.52
N TYR A 97 3.09 0.80 -13.09
CA TYR A 97 1.95 0.68 -13.99
C TYR A 97 1.72 2.01 -14.72
N SER A 98 1.28 1.94 -15.98
CA SER A 98 1.11 3.09 -16.89
C SER A 98 -0.12 2.92 -17.76
#